data_AF-A0A067NXF5-F1
#
_entry.id   AF-A0A067NXF5-F1
#
_cell.length_a   1.000
_cell.length_b   1.000
_cell.length_c   1.000
_cell.angle_alpha   90.00
_cell.angle_beta   90.00
_cell.angle_gamma   90.00
#
_symmetry.space_group_name_H-M   'P 1'
#
loop_
_entity.id
_entity.type
_entity.pdbx_description
1 polymer ?
#
loop_
_entity_poly.entity_id
_entity_poly.type
_entity_poly.pdbx_seq_one_letter_code
_entity_poly.pdbx_strand_id
1 'polypeptide(L)'
;MAQQVQPAIIQPLHSLTNFSNAHRHAAVLSAFAGLPADDPRHVQIDEAMNAKARAIQLATFARYNDIPAPANAAFAQLLLDMENRLNQKMDNIKDELNQKMDNMENRLSQKMDNTENRLKLEIHSATRSALKALNGLRSEGAIEYEIIPSNNGEMPGAHLPHLTNLASIAALSANDATEYLRGYGIENPAGNVAHKRRQVAELVRVSADAMRIRFG
;
A
#
# COMPACT_ATOMS: atom_id res chain seq x y z
N MET A 1 -45.33 23.45 26.91
CA MET A 1 -45.51 22.63 28.13
C MET A 1 -47.00 22.40 28.32
N ALA A 2 -47.54 21.31 27.76
CA ALA A 2 -48.94 20.95 27.94
C ALA A 2 -49.09 20.12 29.23
N GLN A 3 -49.94 20.57 30.14
CA GLN A 3 -50.25 19.86 31.38
C GLN A 3 -50.89 18.50 31.06
N GLN A 4 -50.24 17.43 31.52
CA GLN A 4 -50.80 16.08 31.54
C GLN A 4 -52.04 16.09 32.45
N VAL A 5 -53.23 15.99 31.86
CA VAL A 5 -54.46 15.73 32.61
C VAL A 5 -54.46 14.25 32.97
N GLN A 6 -53.94 13.92 34.16
CA GLN A 6 -54.13 12.58 34.72
C GLN A 6 -55.63 12.41 35.03
N PRO A 7 -56.31 11.38 34.50
CA PRO A 7 -57.68 11.12 34.87
C PRO A 7 -57.73 10.80 36.37
N ALA A 8 -58.58 11.52 37.11
CA ALA A 8 -58.79 11.29 38.53
C ALA A 8 -59.21 9.83 38.74
N ILE A 9 -58.43 9.10 39.54
CA ILE A 9 -58.75 7.72 39.94
C ILE A 9 -59.87 7.83 40.99
N ILE A 10 -61.13 7.81 40.53
CA ILE A 10 -62.30 8.05 41.40
C ILE A 10 -62.80 6.77 42.10
N GLN A 11 -62.22 5.58 41.90
CA GLN A 11 -62.79 4.32 42.44
C GLN A 11 -61.72 3.29 42.87
N PRO A 12 -62.05 2.35 43.80
CA PRO A 12 -61.06 1.46 44.44
C PRO A 12 -60.20 0.68 43.44
N LEU A 13 -58.94 0.42 43.81
CA LEU A 13 -57.92 -0.26 42.99
C LEU A 13 -58.37 -1.61 42.39
N HIS A 14 -59.40 -2.25 42.98
CA HIS A 14 -59.94 -3.55 42.58
C HIS A 14 -61.08 -3.49 41.55
N SER A 15 -61.38 -2.31 40.99
CA SER A 15 -62.44 -2.18 39.98
C SER A 15 -62.01 -2.80 38.65
N LEU A 16 -62.77 -3.78 38.15
CA LEU A 16 -62.65 -4.33 36.79
C LEU A 16 -62.67 -3.24 35.71
N THR A 17 -63.36 -2.13 36.00
CA THR A 17 -63.41 -0.94 35.14
C THR A 17 -62.05 -0.24 35.06
N ASN A 18 -61.31 -0.14 36.16
CA ASN A 18 -59.98 0.46 36.19
C ASN A 18 -58.97 -0.39 35.40
N PHE A 19 -59.02 -1.71 35.55
CA PHE A 19 -58.22 -2.62 34.74
C PHE A 19 -58.54 -2.49 33.25
N SER A 20 -59.82 -2.53 32.87
CA SER A 20 -60.27 -2.40 31.48
C SER A 20 -59.81 -1.09 30.85
N ASN A 21 -59.93 0.03 31.59
CA ASN A 21 -59.48 1.34 31.14
C ASN A 21 -57.95 1.41 31.00
N ALA A 22 -57.20 0.90 31.98
CA ALA A 22 -55.74 0.86 31.92
C ALA A 22 -55.23 -0.02 30.77
N HIS A 23 -55.90 -1.15 30.51
CA HIS A 23 -55.56 -2.06 29.42
C HIS A 23 -55.82 -1.41 28.05
N ARG A 24 -56.97 -0.76 27.87
CA ARG A 24 -57.28 0.00 26.65
C ARG A 24 -56.29 1.14 26.43
N HIS A 25 -55.95 1.88 27.48
CA HIS A 25 -54.97 2.96 27.42
C HIS A 25 -53.58 2.44 27.02
N ALA A 26 -53.13 1.33 27.61
CA ALA A 26 -51.86 0.69 27.25
C ALA A 26 -51.82 0.23 25.78
N ALA A 27 -52.94 -0.31 25.26
CA ALA A 27 -53.05 -0.73 23.86
C ALA A 27 -52.95 0.46 22.90
N VAL A 28 -53.61 1.58 23.22
CA VAL A 28 -53.56 2.81 22.43
C VAL A 28 -52.14 3.38 22.40
N LEU A 29 -51.47 3.51 23.55
CA LEU A 29 -50.09 4.01 23.60
C LEU A 29 -49.10 3.09 22.89
N SER A 30 -49.30 1.77 22.96
CA SER A 30 -48.44 0.80 22.25
C SER A 30 -48.57 0.94 20.72
N ALA A 31 -49.77 1.23 20.21
CA ALA A 31 -50.00 1.45 18.78
C ALA A 31 -49.30 2.72 18.27
N PHE A 32 -49.11 3.71 19.13
CA PHE A 32 -48.48 4.97 18.80
C PHE A 32 -46.97 5.02 19.05
N ALA A 33 -46.41 4.04 19.76
CA ALA A 33 -44.97 3.96 20.03
C ALA A 33 -44.10 3.63 18.82
N GLY A 34 -44.70 3.09 17.75
CA GLY A 34 -44.01 2.78 16.49
C GLY A 34 -44.05 3.90 15.44
N LEU A 35 -44.67 5.04 15.74
CA LEU A 35 -44.76 6.17 14.81
C LEU A 35 -43.43 6.95 14.77
N PRO A 36 -43.12 7.63 13.65
CA PRO A 36 -41.99 8.57 13.56
C PRO A 36 -42.06 9.65 14.66
N ALA A 37 -40.90 10.09 15.15
CA ALA A 37 -40.82 11.05 16.26
C ALA A 37 -41.43 12.43 15.96
N ASP A 38 -41.63 12.75 14.68
CA ASP A 38 -42.28 13.95 14.16
C ASP A 38 -43.81 13.81 14.02
N ASP A 39 -44.39 12.62 14.18
CA ASP A 39 -45.85 12.44 14.20
C ASP A 39 -46.41 12.98 15.53
N PRO A 40 -47.44 13.87 15.51
CA PRO A 40 -48.02 14.45 16.71
C PRO A 40 -48.69 13.43 17.64
N ARG A 41 -48.89 12.19 17.18
CA ARG A 41 -49.42 11.09 17.98
C ARG A 41 -48.32 10.20 18.55
N HIS A 42 -47.05 10.42 18.21
CA HIS A 42 -45.93 9.61 18.68
C HIS A 42 -45.88 9.58 20.21
N VAL A 43 -45.75 8.37 20.75
CA VAL A 43 -45.57 8.12 22.18
C VAL A 43 -44.20 7.51 22.38
N GLN A 44 -43.45 7.99 23.38
CA GLN A 44 -42.17 7.39 23.72
C GLN A 44 -42.34 5.93 24.14
N ILE A 45 -41.43 5.06 23.69
CA ILE A 45 -41.51 3.61 23.96
C ILE A 45 -41.63 3.34 25.47
N ASP A 46 -40.88 4.08 26.30
CA ASP A 46 -40.92 3.96 27.76
C ASP A 46 -42.30 4.30 28.36
N GLU A 47 -43.02 5.26 27.78
CA GLU A 47 -44.36 5.66 28.24
C GLU A 47 -45.41 4.58 27.93
N ALA A 48 -45.36 4.01 26.73
CA ALA A 48 -46.20 2.88 26.35
C ALA A 48 -45.92 1.63 27.23
N MET A 49 -44.65 1.37 27.55
CA MET A 49 -44.24 0.28 28.43
C MET A 49 -44.72 0.49 29.87
N ASN A 50 -44.60 1.71 30.39
CA ASN A 50 -45.10 2.07 31.71
C ASN A 50 -46.62 1.88 31.83
N ALA A 51 -47.38 2.27 30.80
CA ALA A 51 -48.82 2.05 30.76
C ALA A 51 -49.19 0.56 30.75
N LYS A 52 -48.46 -0.27 29.99
CA LYS A 52 -48.64 -1.72 29.96
C LYS A 52 -48.33 -2.38 31.30
N ALA A 53 -47.24 -1.97 31.97
CA ALA A 53 -46.88 -2.45 33.30
C ALA A 53 -47.97 -2.14 34.34
N ARG A 54 -48.55 -0.93 34.31
CA ARG A 54 -49.68 -0.53 35.19
C ARG A 54 -50.95 -1.36 34.92
N ALA A 55 -51.26 -1.65 33.65
CA ALA A 55 -52.40 -2.51 33.32
C ALA A 55 -52.21 -3.93 33.88
N ILE A 56 -51.00 -4.47 33.83
CA ILE A 56 -50.67 -5.78 34.42
C ILE A 56 -50.79 -5.74 35.95
N GLN A 57 -50.32 -4.68 36.62
CA GLN A 57 -50.46 -4.51 38.09
C GLN A 57 -51.93 -4.58 38.54
N LEU A 58 -52.81 -3.92 37.80
CA LEU A 58 -54.25 -3.93 38.10
C LEU A 58 -54.89 -5.30 37.83
N ALA A 59 -54.31 -6.13 36.96
CA ALA A 59 -54.80 -7.47 36.66
C ALA A 59 -54.32 -8.53 37.68
N THR A 60 -53.06 -8.44 38.10
CA THR A 60 -52.40 -9.49 38.90
C THR A 60 -52.17 -9.11 40.35
N PHE A 61 -52.43 -7.86 40.73
CA PHE A 61 -52.08 -7.28 42.04
C PHE A 61 -50.59 -7.37 42.41
N ALA A 62 -49.73 -7.68 41.44
CA ALA A 62 -48.28 -7.69 41.61
C ALA A 62 -47.77 -6.25 41.84
N ARG A 63 -46.74 -6.09 42.69
CA ARG A 63 -46.07 -4.79 42.84
C ARG A 63 -45.33 -4.45 41.56
N TYR A 64 -45.21 -3.15 41.24
CA TYR A 64 -44.57 -2.66 40.01
C TYR A 64 -43.18 -3.29 39.77
N ASN A 65 -42.41 -3.49 40.83
CA ASN A 65 -41.05 -4.02 40.77
C ASN A 65 -40.97 -5.55 40.52
N ASP A 66 -42.07 -6.27 40.64
CA ASP A 66 -42.12 -7.74 40.45
C ASP A 66 -42.59 -8.12 39.04
N ILE A 67 -42.91 -7.13 38.20
CA ILE A 67 -43.25 -7.36 36.80
C ILE A 67 -41.95 -7.45 36.01
N PRO A 68 -41.63 -8.60 35.40
CA PRO A 68 -40.37 -8.78 34.69
C PRO A 68 -40.23 -7.72 33.60
N ALA A 69 -39.08 -7.03 33.60
CA ALA A 69 -38.69 -6.17 32.49
C ALA A 69 -38.80 -6.99 31.19
N PRO A 70 -39.42 -6.45 30.14
CA PRO A 70 -39.76 -7.27 28.99
C PRO A 70 -38.51 -7.90 28.38
N ALA A 71 -38.68 -9.06 27.76
CA ALA A 71 -37.63 -9.83 27.10
C ALA A 71 -36.88 -9.06 25.98
N ASN A 72 -37.30 -7.83 25.68
CA ASN A 72 -36.70 -6.92 24.71
C ASN A 72 -35.33 -6.37 25.14
N ALA A 73 -35.04 -6.20 26.44
CA ALA A 73 -33.72 -5.72 26.88
C ALA A 73 -32.60 -6.73 26.62
N ALA A 74 -32.86 -8.01 26.93
CA ALA A 74 -31.92 -9.10 26.64
C ALA A 74 -31.72 -9.29 25.12
N PHE A 75 -32.80 -9.14 24.34
CA PHE A 75 -32.73 -9.21 22.89
C PHE A 75 -31.96 -8.03 22.28
N ALA A 76 -32.13 -6.81 22.80
CA ALA A 76 -31.37 -5.64 22.38
C ALA A 76 -29.86 -5.82 22.66
N GLN A 77 -29.51 -6.39 23.82
CA GLN A 77 -28.13 -6.68 24.16
C GLN A 77 -27.50 -7.72 23.21
N LEU A 78 -28.28 -8.74 22.82
CA LEU A 78 -27.84 -9.74 21.84
C LEU A 78 -27.57 -9.11 20.46
N LEU A 79 -28.45 -8.19 20.02
CA LEU A 79 -28.27 -7.47 18.76
C LEU A 79 -27.00 -6.60 18.78
N LEU A 80 -26.77 -5.88 19.88
CA LEU A 80 -25.54 -5.08 20.08
C LEU A 80 -24.28 -5.95 20.04
N ASP A 81 -24.30 -7.13 20.69
CA ASP A 81 -23.15 -8.04 20.66
C ASP A 81 -22.92 -8.60 19.24
N MET A 82 -23.98 -8.95 18.52
CA MET A 82 -23.89 -9.38 17.13
C MET A 82 -23.32 -8.27 16.23
N GLU A 83 -23.78 -7.03 16.39
CA GLU A 83 -23.28 -5.88 15.63
C GLU A 83 -21.79 -5.63 15.92
N ASN A 84 -21.39 -5.66 17.19
CA ASN A 84 -19.99 -5.50 17.59
C ASN A 84 -19.10 -6.58 16.98
N ARG A 85 -19.53 -7.86 17.00
CA ARG A 85 -18.79 -8.98 16.41
C ARG A 85 -18.69 -8.86 14.89
N LEU A 86 -19.71 -8.35 14.23
CA LEU A 86 -19.68 -8.09 12.78
C LEU A 86 -18.72 -6.95 12.45
N ASN A 87 -18.75 -5.86 13.20
CA ASN A 87 -17.84 -4.73 13.04
C ASN A 87 -16.38 -5.17 13.22
N GLN A 88 -16.08 -5.91 14.29
CA GLN A 88 -14.74 -6.47 14.52
C GLN A 88 -14.26 -7.37 13.37
N LYS A 89 -15.14 -8.25 12.85
CA LYS A 89 -14.79 -9.07 11.69
C LYS A 89 -14.52 -8.23 10.45
N MET A 90 -15.30 -7.17 10.24
CA MET A 90 -15.13 -6.28 9.10
C MET A 90 -13.81 -5.53 9.17
N ASP A 91 -13.43 -5.04 10.35
CA ASP A 91 -12.17 -4.34 10.56
C ASP A 91 -10.97 -5.27 10.40
N ASN A 92 -11.04 -6.50 10.93
CA ASN A 92 -10.01 -7.50 10.69
C ASN A 92 -9.84 -7.83 9.20
N ILE A 93 -10.94 -7.95 8.44
CA ILE A 93 -10.88 -8.17 6.99
C ILE A 93 -10.24 -6.98 6.28
N LYS A 94 -10.57 -5.74 6.65
CA LYS A 94 -9.94 -4.54 6.08
C LYS A 94 -8.44 -4.55 6.34
N ASP A 95 -8.01 -4.86 7.56
CA ASP A 95 -6.60 -4.88 7.93
C ASP A 95 -5.83 -5.98 7.17
N GLU A 96 -6.39 -7.19 7.07
CA GLU A 96 -5.79 -8.27 6.28
C GLU A 96 -5.68 -7.92 4.79
N LEU A 97 -6.68 -7.25 4.23
CA LEU A 97 -6.66 -6.81 2.83
C LEU A 97 -5.60 -5.73 2.61
N ASN A 98 -5.50 -4.74 3.51
CA ASN A 98 -4.48 -3.70 3.46
C ASN A 98 -3.08 -4.32 3.51
N GLN A 99 -2.82 -5.22 4.46
CA GLN A 99 -1.54 -5.93 4.54
C GLN A 99 -1.23 -6.74 3.29
N LYS A 100 -2.23 -7.39 2.68
CA LYS A 100 -2.02 -8.12 1.41
C LYS A 100 -1.70 -7.17 0.26
N MET A 101 -2.34 -6.00 0.19
CA MET A 101 -2.05 -4.98 -0.83
C MET A 101 -0.62 -4.45 -0.68
N ASP A 102 -0.22 -4.03 0.52
CA ASP A 102 1.14 -3.54 0.79
C ASP A 102 2.21 -4.58 0.44
N ASN A 103 1.96 -5.85 0.79
CA ASN A 103 2.87 -6.93 0.45
C ASN A 103 2.94 -7.18 -1.06
N MET A 104 1.83 -7.06 -1.79
CA MET A 104 1.83 -7.18 -3.25
C MET A 104 2.58 -6.02 -3.90
N GLU A 105 2.34 -4.79 -3.46
CA GLU A 105 3.02 -3.59 -3.95
C GLU A 105 4.53 -3.72 -3.78
N ASN A 106 5.00 -4.07 -2.58
CA ASN A 106 6.42 -4.28 -2.30
C ASN A 106 7.05 -5.35 -3.20
N ARG A 107 6.36 -6.48 -3.43
CA ARG A 107 6.84 -7.56 -4.31
C ARG A 107 6.90 -7.13 -5.77
N LEU A 108 5.94 -6.32 -6.23
CA LEU A 108 5.91 -5.81 -7.59
C LEU A 108 7.04 -4.79 -7.80
N SER A 109 7.23 -3.85 -6.89
CA SER A 109 8.33 -2.87 -6.92
C SER A 109 9.70 -3.56 -6.99
N GLN A 110 9.95 -4.53 -6.11
CA GLN A 110 11.20 -5.31 -6.14
C GLN A 110 11.40 -6.06 -7.47
N LYS A 111 10.34 -6.61 -8.07
CA LYS A 111 10.43 -7.29 -9.37
C LYS A 111 10.72 -6.31 -10.50
N MET A 112 10.14 -5.12 -10.47
CA MET A 112 10.41 -4.06 -11.45
C MET A 112 11.86 -3.62 -11.37
N ASP A 113 12.36 -3.28 -10.18
CA ASP A 113 13.75 -2.86 -9.96
C ASP A 113 14.74 -3.92 -10.43
N ASN A 114 14.49 -5.19 -10.10
CA ASN A 114 15.34 -6.29 -10.55
C ASN A 114 15.32 -6.47 -12.07
N THR A 115 14.15 -6.30 -12.70
CA THR A 115 14.02 -6.41 -14.16
C THR A 115 14.71 -5.26 -14.86
N GLU A 116 14.55 -4.03 -14.38
CA GLU A 116 15.21 -2.84 -14.90
C GLU A 116 16.73 -2.99 -14.82
N ASN A 117 17.25 -3.37 -13.65
CA ASN A 117 18.69 -3.60 -13.46
C ASN A 117 19.23 -4.68 -14.39
N ARG A 118 18.51 -5.80 -14.58
CA ARG A 118 18.93 -6.86 -15.50
C ARG A 118 18.96 -6.37 -16.94
N LEU A 119 17.91 -5.68 -17.40
CA LEU A 119 17.84 -5.13 -18.76
C LEU A 119 18.94 -4.11 -19.00
N LYS A 120 19.21 -3.23 -18.03
CA LYS A 120 20.30 -2.25 -18.11
C LYS A 120 21.66 -2.94 -18.30
N LEU A 121 21.94 -3.99 -17.51
CA LEU A 121 23.16 -4.79 -17.63
C LEU A 121 23.26 -5.52 -18.97
N GLU A 122 22.17 -6.11 -19.45
CA GLU A 122 22.12 -6.79 -20.76
C GLU A 122 22.37 -5.82 -21.90
N ILE A 123 21.73 -4.64 -21.90
CA ILE A 123 21.96 -3.58 -22.89
C ILE A 123 23.43 -3.15 -22.86
N HIS A 124 23.97 -2.83 -21.69
CA HIS A 124 25.38 -2.43 -21.59
C HIS A 124 26.33 -3.52 -22.09
N SER A 125 26.04 -4.79 -21.79
CA SER A 125 26.83 -5.93 -22.29
C SER A 125 26.76 -6.05 -23.82
N ALA A 126 25.57 -5.92 -24.40
CA ALA A 126 25.35 -5.97 -25.83
C ALA A 126 26.04 -4.81 -26.55
N THR A 127 25.88 -3.57 -26.06
CA THR A 127 26.56 -2.38 -26.59
C THR A 127 28.07 -2.56 -26.56
N ARG A 128 28.65 -2.98 -25.43
CA ARG A 128 30.09 -3.23 -25.35
C ARG A 128 30.54 -4.29 -26.35
N SER A 129 29.81 -5.39 -26.46
CA SER A 129 30.16 -6.48 -27.38
C SER A 129 30.15 -6.02 -28.85
N ALA A 130 29.14 -5.23 -29.23
CA ALA A 130 29.05 -4.64 -30.57
C ALA A 130 30.19 -3.66 -30.85
N LEU A 131 30.49 -2.74 -29.93
CA LEU A 131 31.60 -1.80 -30.07
C LEU A 131 32.96 -2.50 -30.14
N LYS A 132 33.16 -3.54 -29.32
CA LYS A 132 34.36 -4.39 -29.37
C LYS A 132 34.53 -5.06 -30.73
N ALA A 133 33.45 -5.61 -31.29
CA ALA A 133 33.48 -6.22 -32.60
C ALA A 133 33.79 -5.20 -33.70
N LEU A 134 33.18 -4.01 -33.65
CA LEU A 134 33.44 -2.92 -34.58
C LEU A 134 34.90 -2.47 -34.52
N ASN A 135 35.44 -2.21 -33.32
CA ASN A 135 36.83 -1.80 -33.15
C ASN A 135 37.82 -2.85 -33.65
N GLY A 136 37.54 -4.14 -33.42
CA GLY A 136 38.40 -5.23 -33.87
C GLY A 136 38.47 -5.42 -35.38
N LEU A 137 37.44 -4.97 -36.12
CA LEU A 137 37.40 -5.03 -37.59
C LEU A 137 38.07 -3.83 -38.28
N ARG A 138 38.47 -2.80 -37.53
CA ARG A 138 39.04 -1.57 -38.09
C ARG A 138 40.53 -1.75 -38.41
N SER A 139 40.92 -1.49 -39.65
CA SER A 139 42.31 -1.34 -40.07
C SER A 139 42.86 0.03 -39.63
N GLU A 140 44.18 0.13 -39.40
CA GLU A 140 44.81 1.39 -38.99
C GLU A 140 44.46 2.54 -39.94
N GLY A 141 43.94 3.64 -39.39
CA GLY A 141 43.77 4.93 -40.08
C GLY A 141 42.52 5.08 -40.94
N ALA A 142 41.68 4.04 -41.09
CA ALA A 142 40.50 4.12 -41.95
C ALA A 142 39.24 4.68 -41.25
N ILE A 143 39.03 4.35 -39.97
CA ILE A 143 37.83 4.72 -39.20
C ILE A 143 38.21 4.98 -37.74
N GLU A 144 37.56 5.95 -37.11
CA GLU A 144 37.77 6.30 -35.71
C GLU A 144 37.29 5.19 -34.75
N TYR A 145 38.07 4.86 -33.71
CA TYR A 145 37.64 3.93 -32.66
C TYR A 145 36.50 4.53 -31.83
N GLU A 146 35.57 3.65 -31.45
CA GLU A 146 34.49 4.02 -30.54
C GLU A 146 34.92 3.73 -29.11
N ILE A 147 34.68 4.67 -28.20
CA ILE A 147 34.94 4.46 -26.79
C ILE A 147 33.97 3.42 -26.25
N ILE A 148 34.52 2.40 -25.60
CA ILE A 148 33.73 1.33 -25.01
C ILE A 148 33.27 1.79 -23.63
N PRO A 149 31.97 1.77 -23.31
CA PRO A 149 31.49 2.02 -21.96
C PRO A 149 32.06 0.99 -20.97
N SER A 150 32.15 1.36 -19.70
CA SER A 150 32.59 0.47 -18.63
C SER A 150 31.53 -0.59 -18.28
N ASN A 151 31.81 -1.42 -17.27
CA ASN A 151 30.90 -2.50 -16.85
C ASN A 151 29.54 -2.00 -16.35
N ASN A 152 29.51 -0.83 -15.70
CA ASN A 152 28.28 -0.20 -15.20
C ASN A 152 27.55 0.64 -16.29
N GLY A 153 28.11 0.72 -17.49
CA GLY A 153 27.54 1.46 -18.63
C GLY A 153 27.99 2.92 -18.71
N GLU A 154 28.80 3.41 -17.79
CA GLU A 154 29.32 4.77 -17.81
C GLU A 154 30.44 4.92 -18.84
N MET A 155 30.49 6.09 -19.46
CA MET A 155 31.61 6.46 -20.32
C MET A 155 32.82 6.85 -19.46
N PRO A 156 34.04 6.65 -19.97
CA PRO A 156 35.24 7.28 -19.42
C PRO A 156 35.02 8.78 -19.20
N GLY A 157 35.63 9.32 -18.14
CA GLY A 157 35.43 10.71 -17.73
C GLY A 157 35.64 11.70 -18.88
N ALA A 158 34.80 12.74 -18.94
CA ALA A 158 34.78 13.69 -20.06
C ALA A 158 36.10 14.47 -20.27
N HIS A 159 36.96 14.50 -19.24
CA HIS A 159 38.28 15.13 -19.30
C HIS A 159 39.34 14.26 -20.00
N LEU A 160 39.02 12.98 -20.28
CA LEU A 160 39.94 12.07 -20.96
C LEU A 160 39.96 12.32 -22.48
N PRO A 161 41.14 12.23 -23.12
CA PRO A 161 41.28 12.47 -24.54
C PRO A 161 40.60 11.39 -25.37
N HIS A 162 39.79 11.78 -26.35
CA HIS A 162 39.02 10.85 -27.17
C HIS A 162 39.93 9.86 -27.95
N LEU A 163 39.67 8.57 -27.77
CA LEU A 163 40.46 7.51 -28.39
C LEU A 163 40.00 7.26 -29.83
N THR A 164 40.35 8.12 -30.77
CA THR A 164 39.95 7.95 -32.18
C THR A 164 40.80 6.95 -32.96
N ASN A 165 42.04 6.66 -32.60
CA ASN A 165 42.89 5.76 -33.37
C ASN A 165 44.05 5.23 -32.51
N LEU A 166 44.92 4.40 -33.10
CA LEU A 166 46.04 3.86 -32.34
C LEU A 166 47.06 4.94 -31.95
N ALA A 167 47.13 6.04 -32.69
CA ALA A 167 47.99 7.17 -32.36
C ALA A 167 47.51 7.91 -31.11
N SER A 168 46.20 8.11 -30.94
CA SER A 168 45.65 8.74 -29.73
C SER A 168 45.85 7.86 -28.51
N ILE A 169 45.72 6.53 -28.63
CA ILE A 169 46.08 5.59 -27.55
C ILE A 169 47.58 5.66 -27.24
N ALA A 170 48.44 5.69 -28.28
CA ALA A 170 49.88 5.80 -28.11
C ALA A 170 50.32 7.15 -27.50
N ALA A 171 49.49 8.19 -27.61
CA ALA A 171 49.75 9.52 -27.08
C ALA A 171 49.31 9.72 -25.61
N LEU A 172 48.50 8.81 -25.05
CA LEU A 172 47.97 8.93 -23.69
C LEU A 172 49.06 9.17 -22.64
N SER A 173 48.87 10.14 -21.74
CA SER A 173 49.78 10.25 -20.60
C SER A 173 49.65 9.05 -19.66
N ALA A 174 50.60 8.88 -18.74
CA ALA A 174 50.52 7.82 -17.73
C ALA A 174 49.26 7.96 -16.84
N ASN A 175 48.82 9.20 -16.60
CA ASN A 175 47.62 9.48 -15.82
C ASN A 175 46.36 9.15 -16.62
N ASP A 176 46.25 9.62 -17.87
CA ASP A 176 45.09 9.36 -18.71
C ASP A 176 44.88 7.86 -18.94
N ALA A 177 45.97 7.13 -19.22
CA ALA A 177 45.91 5.68 -19.36
C ALA A 177 45.46 5.00 -18.06
N THR A 178 45.91 5.49 -16.90
CA THR A 178 45.49 4.97 -15.60
C THR A 178 44.01 5.22 -15.34
N GLU A 179 43.51 6.41 -15.70
CA GLU A 179 42.12 6.77 -15.52
C GLU A 179 41.17 6.04 -16.48
N TYR A 180 41.58 5.80 -17.73
CA TYR A 180 40.88 4.89 -18.62
C TYR A 180 40.75 3.49 -18.00
N LEU A 181 41.86 2.93 -17.53
CA LEU A 181 41.87 1.59 -16.91
C LEU A 181 40.99 1.52 -15.66
N ARG A 182 41.00 2.56 -14.81
CA ARG A 182 40.09 2.67 -13.66
C ARG A 182 38.63 2.75 -14.09
N GLY A 183 38.34 3.51 -15.15
CA GLY A 183 37.01 3.56 -15.75
C GLY A 183 36.51 2.17 -16.16
N TYR A 184 37.41 1.28 -16.59
CA TYR A 184 37.11 -0.11 -16.91
C TYR A 184 37.13 -1.08 -15.71
N GLY A 185 37.29 -0.58 -14.48
CA GLY A 185 37.30 -1.37 -13.25
C GLY A 185 38.65 -2.00 -12.90
N ILE A 186 39.74 -1.58 -13.54
CA ILE A 186 41.09 -2.02 -13.18
C ILE A 186 41.63 -1.08 -12.10
N GLU A 187 41.47 -1.48 -10.85
CA GLU A 187 41.99 -0.75 -9.70
C GLU A 187 43.51 -0.93 -9.61
N ASN A 188 44.24 0.19 -9.62
CA ASN A 188 45.70 0.26 -9.56
C ASN A 188 46.44 -0.47 -10.71
N PRO A 189 46.35 0.02 -11.96
CA PRO A 189 47.06 -0.58 -13.08
C PRO A 189 48.57 -0.48 -12.87
N ALA A 190 49.22 -1.64 -12.76
CA ALA A 190 50.66 -1.77 -12.61
C ALA A 190 51.40 -1.56 -13.95
N GLY A 191 52.70 -1.30 -13.88
CA GLY A 191 53.57 -1.20 -15.05
C GLY A 191 53.79 0.22 -15.57
N ASN A 192 54.69 0.34 -16.55
CA ASN A 192 55.04 1.60 -17.18
C ASN A 192 53.93 2.09 -18.13
N VAL A 193 54.05 3.32 -18.62
CA VAL A 193 53.03 3.93 -19.51
C VAL A 193 52.77 3.10 -20.77
N ALA A 194 53.80 2.45 -21.34
CA ALA A 194 53.65 1.61 -22.52
C ALA A 194 52.76 0.38 -22.22
N HIS A 195 52.96 -0.26 -21.07
CA HIS A 195 52.12 -1.38 -20.63
C HIS A 195 50.67 -0.95 -20.44
N LYS A 196 50.44 0.20 -19.79
CA LYS A 196 49.08 0.75 -19.59
C LYS A 196 48.38 1.07 -20.90
N ARG A 197 49.08 1.71 -21.85
CA ARG A 197 48.54 2.00 -23.19
C ARG A 197 48.16 0.73 -23.94
N ARG A 198 48.97 -0.32 -23.83
CA ARG A 198 48.67 -1.65 -24.39
C ARG A 198 47.41 -2.26 -23.76
N GLN A 199 47.26 -2.19 -22.43
CA GLN A 199 46.05 -2.64 -21.75
C GLN A 199 44.80 -1.87 -22.20
N VAL A 200 44.91 -0.54 -22.40
CA VAL A 200 43.82 0.27 -22.97
C VAL A 200 43.48 -0.19 -24.40
N ALA A 201 44.48 -0.44 -25.25
CA ALA A 201 44.26 -0.94 -26.61
C ALA A 201 43.56 -2.31 -26.62
N GLU A 202 43.92 -3.21 -25.70
CA GLU A 202 43.28 -4.51 -25.54
C GLU A 202 41.82 -4.39 -25.09
N LEU A 203 41.51 -3.46 -24.18
CA LEU A 203 40.14 -3.20 -23.71
C LEU A 203 39.24 -2.67 -24.81
N VAL A 204 39.77 -1.77 -25.64
CA VAL A 204 39.10 -1.19 -26.82
C VAL A 204 39.03 -2.21 -27.98
N ARG A 205 39.66 -3.39 -27.83
CA ARG A 205 39.73 -4.48 -28.83
C ARG A 205 40.37 -4.03 -30.14
N VAL A 206 41.45 -3.28 -30.06
CA VAL A 206 42.34 -3.04 -31.21
C VAL A 206 42.84 -4.38 -31.76
N SER A 207 42.93 -4.51 -33.09
CA SER A 207 43.39 -5.75 -33.72
C SER A 207 44.83 -6.10 -33.31
N ALA A 208 45.12 -7.40 -33.19
CA ALA A 208 46.44 -7.89 -32.77
C ALA A 208 47.56 -7.43 -33.71
N ASP A 209 47.29 -7.35 -35.01
CA ASP A 209 48.24 -6.87 -36.01
C ASP A 209 48.58 -5.39 -35.80
N ALA A 210 47.57 -4.54 -35.56
CA ALA A 210 47.78 -3.13 -35.27
C ALA A 210 48.55 -2.93 -33.95
N MET A 211 48.22 -3.72 -32.91
CA MET A 211 48.98 -3.68 -31.64
C MET A 211 50.44 -4.10 -31.83
N ARG A 212 50.72 -5.09 -32.67
CA ARG A 212 52.08 -5.57 -32.94
C ARG A 212 52.92 -4.53 -33.68
N ILE A 213 52.33 -3.78 -34.60
CA ILE A 213 53.04 -2.74 -35.36
C ILE A 213 53.47 -1.57 -34.45
N ARG A 214 52.67 -1.24 -33.43
CA ARG A 214 52.85 -0.01 -32.64
C ARG A 214 53.38 -0.20 -31.22
N PHE A 215 53.15 -1.36 -30.62
CA PHE A 215 53.53 -1.68 -29.23
C PHE A 215 54.34 -2.98 -29.09
N GLY A 216 54.67 -3.65 -30.20
CA GLY A 216 55.59 -4.79 -30.25
C GLY A 216 57.03 -4.34 -30.34
#